data_AF-A0A1B6HPK4-F1
#
_entry.id   AF-A0A1B6HPK4-F1
#
_cell.length_a   1.000
_cell.length_b   1.000
_cell.length_c   1.000
_cell.angle_alpha   90.00
_cell.angle_beta   90.00
_cell.angle_gamma   90.00
#
_symmetry.space_group_name_H-M   'P 1'
#
loop_
_entity.id
_entity.type
_entity.pdbx_description
1 polymer ?
#
loop_
_entity_poly.entity_id
_entity_poly.type
_entity_poly.pdbx_seq_one_letter_code
_entity_poly.pdbx_strand_id
1 'polypeptide(L)'
;VLLLTMYLRFRWQYRHVLATAAKLSCPPTLPIIGNAHLFFGDITDVTKNLRKISSNSDGIFCFWMGPIPFFVIVDPADIQIVLNSSSMLEKDNLYSVFRVFLGNSIFSSPVHVWKKYRRLMNPVMRPSNVEHFLPAFNEVSRKLTEQLSVSSPPSDRSDEIFEMAITASTRTIFSRKIILDNFIEAKSVIHNIGKLLILRLFKFWLHTEWLFRLLYGKEINECLKIRDKCMSDLSQEWKDGATIKKEVIPGANQNSDRLSGLNLVDVMFENLPIVSDDHDWIDEIITMIAGASDTVVSALSFLLLT
;
A
#
# COMPACT_ATOMS: atom_id res chain seq x y z
N VAL A 1 27.40 26.67 -11.61
CA VAL A 1 28.13 25.61 -12.35
C VAL A 1 27.60 24.21 -12.01
N LEU A 2 27.56 23.80 -10.75
CA LEU A 2 27.10 22.44 -10.35
C LEU A 2 25.67 22.08 -10.79
N LEU A 3 24.70 22.97 -10.62
CA LEU A 3 23.31 22.69 -11.06
C LEU A 3 23.20 22.53 -12.58
N LEU A 4 23.96 23.32 -13.34
CA LEU A 4 23.98 23.24 -14.79
C LEU A 4 24.63 21.92 -15.25
N THR A 5 25.74 21.51 -14.63
CA THR A 5 26.38 20.22 -14.97
C THR A 5 25.50 19.04 -14.60
N MET A 6 24.81 19.07 -13.45
CA MET A 6 23.82 18.07 -13.07
C MET A 6 22.66 18.00 -14.08
N TYR A 7 22.12 19.15 -14.48
CA TYR A 7 21.04 19.22 -15.48
C TYR A 7 21.47 18.67 -16.84
N LEU A 8 22.65 19.05 -17.33
CA LEU A 8 23.20 18.54 -18.60
C LEU A 8 23.45 17.03 -18.54
N ARG A 9 24.00 16.53 -17.43
CA ARG A 9 24.18 15.10 -17.20
C ARG A 9 22.84 14.35 -17.20
N PHE A 10 21.83 14.88 -16.52
CA PHE A 10 20.47 14.33 -16.54
C PHE A 10 19.92 14.26 -17.96
N ARG A 11 19.97 15.38 -18.72
CA ARG A 11 19.50 15.43 -20.10
C ARG A 11 20.21 14.42 -21.01
N TRP A 12 21.51 14.25 -20.82
CA TRP A 12 22.29 13.27 -21.56
C TRP A 12 21.91 11.83 -21.20
N GLN A 13 21.85 11.51 -19.91
CA GLN A 13 21.51 10.18 -19.40
C GLN A 13 20.11 9.74 -19.85
N TYR A 14 19.13 10.65 -19.81
CA TYR A 14 17.73 10.35 -20.15
C TYR A 14 17.34 10.75 -21.58
N ARG A 15 18.30 11.05 -22.46
CA ARG A 15 18.03 11.57 -23.83
C ARG A 15 17.03 10.75 -24.64
N HIS A 16 17.05 9.43 -24.51
CA HIS A 16 16.14 8.53 -25.23
C HIS A 16 14.71 8.64 -24.69
N VAL A 17 14.56 8.69 -23.37
CA VAL A 17 13.25 8.89 -22.70
C VAL A 17 12.68 10.25 -23.06
N LEU A 18 13.50 11.30 -23.01
CA LEU A 18 13.09 12.66 -23.38
C LEU A 18 12.69 12.75 -24.87
N ALA A 19 13.41 12.08 -25.75
CA ALA A 19 13.07 12.01 -27.18
C ALA A 19 11.76 11.26 -27.43
N THR A 20 11.46 10.22 -26.66
CA THR A 20 10.16 9.52 -26.72
C THR A 20 9.04 10.42 -26.21
N ALA A 21 9.22 11.08 -25.06
CA ALA A 21 8.24 12.01 -24.52
C ALA A 21 7.91 13.15 -25.50
N ALA A 22 8.91 13.66 -26.24
CA ALA A 22 8.70 14.70 -27.25
C ALA A 22 7.86 14.26 -28.47
N LYS A 23 7.68 12.96 -28.68
CA LYS A 23 6.83 12.40 -29.76
C LYS A 23 5.38 12.18 -29.32
N LEU A 24 5.11 12.23 -28.01
CA LEU A 24 3.79 11.99 -27.46
C LEU A 24 3.04 13.30 -27.26
N SER A 25 1.71 13.21 -27.25
CA SER A 25 0.86 14.31 -26.83
C SER A 25 1.10 14.58 -25.35
N CYS A 26 1.50 15.80 -25.01
CA CYS A 26 1.67 16.22 -23.62
C CYS A 26 1.03 17.61 -23.43
N PRO A 27 0.33 17.86 -22.31
CA PRO A 27 -0.28 19.16 -22.06
C PRO A 27 0.78 20.28 -22.05
N PRO A 28 0.41 21.53 -22.40
CA PRO A 28 1.33 22.67 -22.37
C PRO A 28 2.09 22.76 -21.05
N THR A 29 3.42 22.79 -21.13
CA THR A 29 4.31 22.78 -19.97
C THR A 29 4.75 24.19 -19.60
N LEU A 30 4.82 24.46 -18.29
CA LEU A 30 5.45 25.68 -17.78
C LEU A 30 6.98 25.49 -17.68
N PRO A 31 7.78 26.55 -17.85
CA PRO A 31 9.22 26.48 -17.66
C PRO A 31 9.57 25.91 -16.29
N ILE A 32 10.59 25.05 -16.23
CA ILE A 32 11.17 24.45 -15.02
C ILE A 32 10.26 23.44 -14.30
N ILE A 33 8.97 23.72 -14.11
CA ILE A 33 8.05 22.89 -13.31
C ILE A 33 7.20 21.93 -14.16
N GLY A 34 7.12 22.14 -15.48
CA GLY A 34 6.33 21.30 -16.37
C GLY A 34 4.83 21.45 -16.13
N ASN A 35 4.14 20.32 -16.00
CA ASN A 35 2.71 20.20 -15.69
C ASN A 35 2.42 20.08 -14.18
N ALA A 36 3.42 20.29 -13.30
CA ALA A 36 3.23 20.17 -11.87
C ALA A 36 2.08 21.02 -11.30
N HIS A 37 1.78 22.16 -11.92
CA HIS A 37 0.67 23.03 -11.55
C HIS A 37 -0.71 22.36 -11.64
N LEU A 38 -0.86 21.31 -12.48
CA LEU A 38 -2.08 20.51 -12.59
C LEU A 38 -2.35 19.65 -11.35
N PHE A 39 -1.33 19.50 -10.50
CA PHE A 39 -1.37 18.71 -9.27
C PHE A 39 -1.47 19.60 -8.02
N PHE A 40 -1.78 20.89 -8.19
CA PHE A 40 -2.00 21.82 -7.07
C PHE A 40 -3.47 21.78 -6.64
N GLY A 41 -3.70 22.04 -5.36
CA GLY A 41 -5.03 21.96 -4.76
C GLY A 41 -5.20 20.72 -3.89
N ASP A 42 -6.45 20.38 -3.63
CA ASP A 42 -6.80 19.15 -2.93
C ASP A 42 -6.85 17.95 -3.89
N ILE A 43 -7.04 16.74 -3.36
CA ILE A 43 -7.10 15.53 -4.18
C ILE A 43 -8.26 15.55 -5.20
N THR A 44 -9.33 16.30 -4.92
CA THR A 44 -10.48 16.44 -5.81
C THR A 44 -10.10 17.24 -7.04
N ASP A 45 -9.39 18.35 -6.86
CA ASP A 45 -8.86 19.19 -7.94
C ASP A 45 -7.90 18.40 -8.83
N VAL A 46 -6.96 17.68 -8.20
CA VAL A 46 -6.01 16.81 -8.91
C VAL A 46 -6.74 15.75 -9.72
N THR A 47 -7.74 15.08 -9.14
CA THR A 47 -8.51 14.04 -9.81
C THR A 47 -9.32 14.60 -10.99
N LYS A 48 -9.91 15.80 -10.85
CA LYS A 48 -10.60 16.49 -11.95
C LYS A 48 -9.65 16.82 -13.10
N ASN A 49 -8.46 17.34 -12.78
CA ASN A 49 -7.45 17.65 -13.78
C ASN A 49 -6.97 16.40 -14.52
N LEU A 50 -6.65 15.32 -13.80
CA LEU A 50 -6.26 14.04 -14.38
C LEU A 50 -7.36 13.46 -15.29
N ARG A 51 -8.62 13.50 -14.85
CA ARG A 51 -9.76 13.06 -15.67
C ARG A 51 -9.87 13.85 -16.96
N LYS A 52 -9.74 15.18 -16.88
CA LYS A 52 -9.81 16.07 -18.06
C LYS A 52 -8.67 15.81 -19.05
N ILE A 53 -7.46 15.54 -18.57
CA ILE A 53 -6.32 15.25 -19.44
C ILE A 53 -6.52 13.88 -20.11
N SER A 54 -6.89 12.88 -19.32
CA SER A 54 -7.11 11.51 -19.79
C SER A 54 -8.23 11.45 -20.83
N SER A 55 -9.36 12.13 -20.61
CA SER A 55 -10.49 12.12 -21.55
C SER A 55 -10.21 12.80 -22.89
N ASN A 56 -9.19 13.65 -22.96
CA ASN A 56 -8.80 14.38 -24.17
C ASN A 56 -7.59 13.74 -24.87
N SER A 57 -7.08 12.63 -24.34
CA SER A 57 -5.88 11.97 -24.84
C SER A 57 -6.25 10.64 -25.46
N ASP A 58 -5.93 10.45 -26.74
CA ASP A 58 -6.07 9.17 -27.41
C ASP A 58 -4.79 8.34 -27.23
N GLY A 59 -4.91 7.14 -26.66
CA GLY A 59 -3.80 6.19 -26.49
C GLY A 59 -2.83 6.54 -25.35
N ILE A 60 -1.55 6.75 -25.69
CA ILE A 60 -0.47 7.04 -24.74
C ILE A 60 -0.17 8.53 -24.76
N PHE A 61 -0.20 9.16 -23.59
CA PHE A 61 0.17 10.56 -23.43
C PHE A 61 1.23 10.73 -22.34
N CYS A 62 1.81 11.92 -22.26
CA CYS A 62 2.76 12.24 -21.21
C CYS A 62 2.39 13.51 -20.46
N PHE A 63 2.87 13.63 -19.22
CA PHE A 63 2.96 14.90 -18.52
C PHE A 63 4.32 15.03 -17.86
N TRP A 64 4.76 16.27 -17.63
CA TRP A 64 6.07 16.56 -17.09
C TRP A 64 5.98 17.01 -15.63
N MET A 65 6.76 16.39 -14.75
CA MET A 65 6.99 16.90 -13.40
C MET A 65 8.41 17.44 -13.33
N GLY A 66 8.53 18.75 -13.49
CA GLY A 66 9.82 19.38 -13.76
C GLY A 66 10.50 18.77 -14.99
N PRO A 67 11.73 18.24 -14.88
CA PRO A 67 12.45 17.65 -16.01
C PRO A 67 12.12 16.17 -16.27
N ILE A 68 11.25 15.55 -15.46
CA ILE A 68 10.94 14.11 -15.52
C ILE A 68 9.59 13.91 -16.22
N PRO A 69 9.55 13.20 -17.36
CA PRO A 69 8.29 12.84 -18.01
C PRO A 69 7.65 11.61 -17.33
N PHE A 70 6.35 11.67 -17.16
CA PHE A 70 5.49 10.57 -16.75
C PHE A 70 4.63 10.15 -17.93
N PHE A 71 4.65 8.86 -18.24
CA PHE A 71 3.88 8.27 -19.33
C PHE A 71 2.60 7.67 -18.77
N VAL A 72 1.47 7.99 -19.40
CA VAL A 72 0.16 7.48 -19.02
C VAL A 72 -0.41 6.71 -20.21
N ILE A 73 -0.87 5.50 -19.93
CA ILE A 73 -1.46 4.60 -20.91
C ILE A 73 -2.95 4.49 -20.56
N VAL A 74 -3.81 4.83 -21.52
CA VAL A 74 -5.27 4.80 -21.34
C VAL A 74 -5.89 3.63 -22.10
N ASP A 75 -5.27 3.23 -23.22
CA ASP A 75 -5.78 2.14 -24.05
C ASP A 75 -5.61 0.77 -23.35
N PRO A 76 -6.68 -0.03 -23.19
CA PRO A 76 -6.61 -1.32 -22.53
C PRO A 76 -5.65 -2.33 -23.18
N ALA A 77 -5.49 -2.32 -24.51
CA ALA A 77 -4.59 -3.24 -25.20
C ALA A 77 -3.13 -2.90 -24.89
N ASP A 78 -2.79 -1.61 -24.85
CA ASP A 78 -1.45 -1.16 -24.45
C ASP A 78 -1.17 -1.44 -22.96
N ILE A 79 -2.17 -1.21 -22.08
CA ILE A 79 -2.08 -1.56 -20.66
C ILE A 79 -1.79 -3.06 -20.50
N GLN A 80 -2.49 -3.91 -21.25
CA GLN A 80 -2.28 -5.36 -21.22
C GLN A 80 -0.85 -5.75 -21.62
N ILE A 81 -0.28 -5.10 -22.64
CA ILE A 81 1.11 -5.35 -23.08
C ILE A 81 2.09 -5.00 -21.94
N VAL A 82 1.94 -3.83 -21.33
CA VAL A 82 2.84 -3.36 -20.27
C VAL A 82 2.71 -4.21 -19.01
N LEU A 83 1.49 -4.50 -18.55
CA LEU A 83 1.26 -5.26 -17.32
C LEU A 83 1.67 -6.74 -17.43
N ASN A 84 1.70 -7.32 -18.64
CA ASN A 84 2.19 -8.68 -18.86
C ASN A 84 3.69 -8.75 -19.18
N SER A 85 4.37 -7.63 -19.34
CA SER A 85 5.79 -7.63 -19.67
C SER A 85 6.67 -7.90 -18.45
N SER A 86 7.50 -8.93 -18.52
CA SER A 86 8.51 -9.22 -17.49
C SER A 86 9.59 -8.14 -17.37
N SER A 87 9.74 -7.26 -18.37
CA SER A 87 10.68 -6.13 -18.33
C SER A 87 10.14 -4.92 -17.57
N MET A 88 8.84 -4.88 -17.27
CA MET A 88 8.15 -3.75 -16.62
C MET A 88 7.82 -4.04 -15.14
N LEU A 89 8.52 -5.01 -14.54
CA LEU A 89 8.31 -5.37 -13.13
C LEU A 89 8.94 -4.39 -12.14
N GLU A 90 9.94 -3.61 -12.57
CA GLU A 90 10.65 -2.69 -11.68
C GLU A 90 9.78 -1.50 -11.30
N LYS A 91 9.77 -1.20 -10.00
CA LYS A 91 8.96 -0.13 -9.44
C LYS A 91 9.66 1.20 -9.68
N ASP A 92 8.87 2.22 -10.01
CA ASP A 92 9.40 3.57 -10.17
C ASP A 92 10.02 4.08 -8.85
N ASN A 93 10.97 5.01 -8.94
CA ASN A 93 11.58 5.64 -7.78
C ASN A 93 10.54 6.32 -6.86
N LEU A 94 9.36 6.70 -7.36
CA LEU A 94 8.24 7.16 -6.54
C LEU A 94 7.84 6.17 -5.45
N TYR A 95 8.07 4.86 -5.63
CA TYR A 95 7.80 3.86 -4.59
C TYR A 95 8.67 4.04 -3.34
N SER A 96 9.77 4.80 -3.41
CA SER A 96 10.57 5.19 -2.23
C SER A 96 9.74 5.97 -1.19
N VAL A 97 8.71 6.69 -1.61
CA VAL A 97 7.78 7.40 -0.73
C VAL A 97 7.05 6.43 0.20
N PHE A 98 6.67 5.26 -0.30
CA PHE A 98 6.00 4.23 0.47
C PHE A 98 6.95 3.47 1.39
N ARG A 99 8.23 3.31 1.01
CA ARG A 99 9.24 2.62 1.83
C ARG A 99 9.44 3.25 3.22
N VAL A 100 9.20 4.56 3.35
CA VAL A 100 9.27 5.24 4.66
C VAL A 100 8.28 4.65 5.67
N PHE A 101 7.11 4.21 5.20
CA PHE A 101 6.02 3.73 6.05
C PHE A 101 5.86 2.21 6.02
N LEU A 102 6.06 1.59 4.86
CA LEU A 102 5.83 0.17 4.60
C LEU A 102 7.13 -0.66 4.50
N GLY A 103 8.29 -0.03 4.69
CA GLY A 103 9.59 -0.69 4.58
C GLY A 103 9.81 -1.32 3.21
N ASN A 104 10.51 -2.47 3.17
CA ASN A 104 10.73 -3.26 1.96
C ASN A 104 9.73 -4.42 1.92
N SER A 105 8.45 -4.12 1.71
CA SER A 105 7.39 -5.13 1.58
C SER A 105 7.12 -5.53 0.13
N ILE A 106 6.14 -6.40 -0.08
CA ILE A 106 5.62 -6.81 -1.38
C ILE A 106 5.23 -5.60 -2.23
N PHE A 107 4.77 -4.52 -1.60
CA PHE A 107 4.31 -3.31 -2.28
C PHE A 107 5.47 -2.43 -2.77
N SER A 108 6.55 -2.31 -2.00
CA SER A 108 7.58 -1.28 -2.22
C SER A 108 8.97 -1.81 -2.59
N SER A 109 9.23 -3.12 -2.39
CA SER A 109 10.52 -3.75 -2.63
C SER A 109 10.99 -3.74 -4.08
N PRO A 110 12.31 -3.66 -4.34
CA PRO A 110 12.90 -3.93 -5.66
C PRO A 110 12.53 -5.32 -6.20
N VAL A 111 12.59 -5.52 -7.53
CA VAL A 111 12.11 -6.75 -8.18
C VAL A 111 12.76 -8.03 -7.65
N HIS A 112 14.07 -8.00 -7.39
CA HIS A 112 14.79 -9.19 -6.93
C HIS A 112 14.34 -9.65 -5.53
N VAL A 113 14.06 -8.70 -4.63
CA VAL A 113 13.45 -8.96 -3.32
C VAL A 113 12.00 -9.41 -3.51
N TRP A 114 11.20 -8.64 -4.26
CA TRP A 114 9.78 -8.91 -4.49
C TRP A 114 9.52 -10.31 -5.05
N LYS A 115 10.29 -10.76 -6.06
CA LYS A 115 10.13 -12.10 -6.66
C LYS A 115 10.26 -13.21 -5.62
N LYS A 116 11.21 -13.08 -4.69
CA LYS A 116 11.46 -14.06 -3.63
C LYS A 116 10.27 -14.11 -2.67
N TYR A 117 9.90 -12.98 -2.05
CA TYR A 117 8.86 -12.95 -1.02
C TYR A 117 7.45 -13.16 -1.58
N ARG A 118 7.16 -12.66 -2.81
CA ARG A 118 5.92 -13.00 -3.52
C ARG A 118 5.73 -14.50 -3.67
N ARG A 119 6.79 -15.21 -4.07
CA ARG A 119 6.75 -16.67 -4.23
C ARG A 119 6.44 -17.38 -2.91
N LEU A 120 7.01 -16.92 -1.80
CA LEU A 120 6.76 -17.46 -0.46
C LEU A 120 5.34 -17.19 0.01
N MET A 121 4.79 -16.00 -0.25
CA MET A 121 3.44 -15.61 0.19
C MET A 121 2.31 -16.14 -0.69
N ASN A 122 2.58 -16.47 -1.96
CA ASN A 122 1.58 -16.95 -2.93
C ASN A 122 0.63 -18.05 -2.39
N PRO A 123 1.12 -19.09 -1.67
CA PRO A 123 0.26 -20.14 -1.11
C PRO A 123 -0.85 -19.62 -0.18
N VAL A 124 -0.60 -18.58 0.61
CA VAL A 124 -1.57 -17.97 1.54
C VAL A 124 -2.78 -17.40 0.79
N MET A 125 -2.53 -16.84 -0.39
CA MET A 125 -3.54 -16.17 -1.20
C MET A 125 -4.18 -17.08 -2.26
N ARG A 126 -3.89 -18.38 -2.26
CA ARG A 126 -4.55 -19.32 -3.19
C ARG A 126 -6.02 -19.45 -2.83
N PRO A 127 -6.95 -19.52 -3.81
CA PRO A 127 -8.38 -19.65 -3.53
C PRO A 127 -8.72 -20.78 -2.55
N SER A 128 -8.10 -21.96 -2.74
CA SER A 128 -8.27 -23.12 -1.85
C SER A 128 -7.86 -22.82 -0.41
N ASN A 129 -6.89 -21.94 -0.19
CA ASN A 129 -6.48 -21.53 1.15
C ASN A 129 -7.41 -20.46 1.74
N VAL A 130 -7.86 -19.52 0.90
CA VAL A 130 -8.80 -18.45 1.29
C VAL A 130 -10.14 -19.03 1.78
N GLU A 131 -10.57 -20.18 1.26
CA GLU A 131 -11.77 -20.88 1.74
C GLU A 131 -11.72 -21.20 3.24
N HIS A 132 -10.52 -21.47 3.79
CA HIS A 132 -10.37 -21.70 5.23
C HIS A 132 -10.59 -20.45 6.09
N PHE A 133 -10.62 -19.26 5.49
CA PHE A 133 -10.89 -17.99 6.16
C PHE A 133 -12.36 -17.57 6.11
N LEU A 134 -13.21 -18.30 5.37
CA LEU A 134 -14.66 -18.04 5.32
C LEU A 134 -15.33 -17.95 6.69
N PRO A 135 -15.00 -18.79 7.71
CA PRO A 135 -15.57 -18.62 9.04
C PRO A 135 -15.29 -17.25 9.65
N ALA A 136 -14.06 -16.73 9.48
CA ALA A 136 -13.70 -15.40 9.97
C ALA A 136 -14.44 -14.30 9.21
N PHE A 137 -14.55 -14.41 7.88
CA PHE A 137 -15.33 -13.47 7.07
C PHE A 137 -16.82 -13.46 7.46
N ASN A 138 -17.42 -14.63 7.63
CA ASN A 138 -18.82 -14.75 8.05
C ASN A 138 -19.07 -14.13 9.43
N GLU A 139 -18.14 -14.29 10.38
CA GLU A 139 -18.27 -13.70 11.72
C GLU A 139 -18.22 -12.16 11.66
N VAL A 140 -17.21 -11.60 10.99
CA VAL A 140 -17.06 -10.13 10.92
C VAL A 140 -18.17 -9.49 10.07
N SER A 141 -18.62 -10.16 8.99
CA SER A 141 -19.75 -9.69 8.19
C SER A 141 -21.05 -9.72 8.98
N ARG A 142 -21.31 -10.77 9.77
CA ARG A 142 -22.50 -10.84 10.64
C ARG A 142 -22.51 -9.71 11.66
N LYS A 143 -21.39 -9.51 12.36
CA LYS A 143 -21.23 -8.40 13.32
C LYS A 143 -21.48 -7.05 12.66
N LEU A 144 -20.92 -6.81 11.47
CA LEU A 144 -21.17 -5.58 10.72
C LEU A 144 -22.65 -5.42 10.38
N THR A 145 -23.32 -6.47 9.89
CA THR A 145 -24.76 -6.40 9.57
C THR A 145 -25.62 -6.14 10.80
N GLU A 146 -25.26 -6.69 11.96
CA GLU A 146 -25.95 -6.41 13.22
C GLU A 146 -25.79 -4.94 13.63
N GLN A 147 -24.57 -4.39 13.54
CA GLN A 147 -24.29 -2.97 13.80
C GLN A 147 -25.08 -2.05 12.85
N LEU A 148 -25.14 -2.40 11.55
CA LEU A 148 -25.87 -1.63 10.54
C LEU A 148 -27.39 -1.79 10.63
N SER A 149 -27.90 -2.86 11.24
CA SER A 149 -29.34 -3.09 11.40
C SER A 149 -29.98 -2.17 12.44
N VAL A 150 -29.18 -1.54 13.29
CA VAL A 150 -29.65 -0.61 14.31
C VAL A 150 -30.11 0.68 13.62
N SER A 151 -31.40 0.99 13.76
CA SER A 151 -32.00 2.21 13.24
C SER A 151 -31.25 3.44 13.75
N SER A 152 -30.63 4.16 12.84
CA SER A 152 -29.86 5.37 13.12
C SER A 152 -30.12 6.43 12.03
N PRO A 153 -29.96 7.72 12.34
CA PRO A 153 -29.97 8.77 11.33
C PRO A 153 -28.89 8.51 10.26
N PRO A 154 -29.04 9.01 9.02
CA PRO A 154 -28.00 8.93 8.00
C PRO A 154 -26.67 9.46 8.55
N SER A 155 -25.66 8.61 8.55
CA SER A 155 -24.34 8.93 9.11
C SER A 155 -23.27 8.02 8.54
N ASP A 156 -22.01 8.45 8.63
CA ASP A 156 -20.87 7.69 8.09
C ASP A 156 -20.67 6.38 8.86
N ARG A 157 -20.60 5.27 8.12
CA ARG A 157 -20.39 3.90 8.62
C ARG A 157 -18.95 3.40 8.43
N SER A 158 -18.04 4.29 8.03
CA SER A 158 -16.67 3.92 7.70
C SER A 158 -15.86 3.45 8.92
N ASP A 159 -16.27 3.74 10.14
CA ASP A 159 -15.63 3.22 11.36
C ASP A 159 -15.95 1.74 11.56
N GLU A 160 -17.21 1.35 11.44
CA GLU A 160 -17.67 -0.03 11.57
C GLU A 160 -17.12 -0.92 10.45
N ILE A 161 -17.08 -0.40 9.21
CA ILE A 161 -16.48 -1.11 8.08
C ILE A 161 -14.96 -1.26 8.28
N PHE A 162 -14.29 -0.25 8.84
CA PHE A 162 -12.86 -0.34 9.13
C PHE A 162 -12.57 -1.39 10.20
N GLU A 163 -13.34 -1.40 11.30
CA GLU A 163 -13.25 -2.42 12.35
C GLU A 163 -13.44 -3.83 11.78
N MET A 164 -14.43 -4.02 10.90
CA MET A 164 -14.66 -5.28 10.21
C MET A 164 -13.45 -5.68 9.36
N ALA A 165 -12.94 -4.79 8.52
CA ALA A 165 -11.87 -5.08 7.58
C ALA A 165 -10.54 -5.39 8.29
N ILE A 166 -10.16 -4.61 9.31
CA ILE A 166 -8.94 -4.85 10.08
C ILE A 166 -9.04 -6.12 10.94
N THR A 167 -10.22 -6.44 11.46
CA THR A 167 -10.46 -7.70 12.18
C THR A 167 -10.33 -8.89 11.24
N ALA A 168 -10.91 -8.80 10.04
CA ALA A 168 -10.79 -9.82 9.00
C ALA A 168 -9.32 -10.06 8.63
N SER A 169 -8.60 -8.99 8.26
CA SER A 169 -7.20 -9.07 7.82
C SER A 169 -6.32 -9.68 8.91
N THR A 170 -6.46 -9.21 10.15
CA THR A 170 -5.65 -9.69 11.27
C THR A 170 -5.91 -11.16 11.56
N ARG A 171 -7.18 -11.60 11.53
CA ARG A 171 -7.51 -13.03 11.72
C ARG A 171 -6.97 -13.92 10.62
N THR A 172 -6.93 -13.45 9.37
CA THR A 172 -6.33 -14.23 8.26
C THR A 172 -4.80 -14.26 8.30
N ILE A 173 -4.16 -13.25 8.88
CA ILE A 173 -2.69 -13.15 8.95
C ILE A 173 -2.13 -13.96 10.12
N PHE A 174 -2.78 -13.93 11.29
CA PHE A 174 -2.30 -14.59 12.51
C PHE A 174 -3.02 -15.92 12.83
N SER A 175 -4.09 -16.27 12.10
CA SER A 175 -5.03 -17.37 12.40
C SER A 175 -5.55 -17.40 13.84
N ARG A 176 -5.58 -16.26 14.55
CA ARG A 176 -6.17 -16.12 15.89
C ARG A 176 -6.88 -14.79 16.02
N LYS A 177 -7.75 -14.70 17.03
CA LYS A 177 -8.42 -13.45 17.40
C LYS A 177 -7.42 -12.57 18.16
N ILE A 178 -6.93 -11.54 17.49
CA ILE A 178 -6.19 -10.46 18.15
C ILE A 178 -7.23 -9.40 18.52
N ILE A 179 -7.32 -9.08 19.80
CA ILE A 179 -8.11 -7.94 20.26
C ILE A 179 -7.21 -6.72 20.09
N LEU A 180 -7.46 -5.93 19.05
CA LEU A 180 -6.76 -4.66 18.91
C LEU A 180 -7.48 -3.65 19.81
N ASP A 181 -6.87 -3.35 20.96
CA ASP A 181 -7.49 -2.48 21.98
C ASP A 181 -7.78 -1.06 21.48
N ASN A 182 -7.18 -0.63 20.36
CA ASN A 182 -7.34 0.71 19.83
C ASN A 182 -7.46 0.79 18.30
N PHE A 183 -8.52 0.20 17.73
CA PHE A 183 -8.82 0.31 16.28
C PHE A 183 -8.91 1.76 15.79
N ILE A 184 -9.36 2.69 16.65
CA ILE A 184 -9.44 4.12 16.32
C ILE A 184 -8.05 4.71 16.10
N GLU A 185 -7.08 4.37 16.96
CA GLU A 185 -5.69 4.79 16.81
C GLU A 185 -5.08 4.20 15.53
N ALA A 186 -5.32 2.91 15.25
CA ALA A 186 -4.87 2.27 14.01
C ALA A 186 -5.47 2.93 12.75
N LYS A 187 -6.78 3.23 12.76
CA LYS A 187 -7.46 3.94 11.67
C LYS A 187 -6.86 5.33 11.46
N SER A 188 -6.68 6.08 12.54
CA SER A 188 -6.09 7.43 12.51
C SER A 188 -4.70 7.42 11.89
N VAL A 189 -3.88 6.43 12.25
CA VAL A 189 -2.52 6.26 11.67
C VAL A 189 -2.58 5.97 10.18
N ILE A 190 -3.37 4.98 9.76
CA ILE A 190 -3.49 4.64 8.33
C ILE A 190 -3.97 5.85 7.53
N HIS A 191 -4.95 6.58 8.05
CA HIS A 191 -5.47 7.80 7.42
C HIS A 191 -4.41 8.91 7.31
N ASN A 192 -3.67 9.17 8.40
CA ASN A 192 -2.64 10.20 8.41
C ASN A 192 -1.46 9.85 7.51
N ILE A 193 -1.02 8.58 7.51
CA ILE A 193 -0.01 8.07 6.57
C ILE A 193 -0.53 8.21 5.13
N GLY A 194 -1.76 7.80 4.86
CA GLY A 194 -2.39 7.93 3.54
C GLY A 194 -2.41 9.39 3.04
N LYS A 195 -2.77 10.34 3.91
CA LYS A 195 -2.70 11.78 3.61
C LYS A 195 -1.29 12.24 3.24
N LEU A 196 -0.28 11.85 4.03
CA LEU A 196 1.12 12.18 3.77
C LEU A 196 1.61 11.56 2.46
N LEU A 197 1.21 10.32 2.17
CA LEU A 197 1.54 9.62 0.92
C LEU A 197 0.93 10.31 -0.29
N ILE A 198 -0.37 10.62 -0.27
CA ILE A 198 -1.06 11.33 -1.37
C ILE A 198 -0.43 12.71 -1.59
N LEU A 199 -0.20 13.45 -0.50
CA LEU A 199 0.45 14.75 -0.53
C LEU A 199 1.82 14.67 -1.20
N ARG A 200 2.65 13.69 -0.80
CA ARG A 200 3.99 13.51 -1.33
C ARG A 200 3.96 13.00 -2.77
N LEU A 201 3.03 12.12 -3.14
CA LEU A 201 2.90 11.58 -4.50
C LEU A 201 2.69 12.71 -5.52
N PHE A 202 1.75 13.62 -5.25
CA PHE A 202 1.34 14.64 -6.22
C PHE A 202 2.15 15.94 -6.16
N LYS A 203 2.82 16.25 -5.04
CA LYS A 203 3.64 17.47 -4.90
C LYS A 203 5.12 17.15 -5.12
N PHE A 204 5.59 17.34 -6.35
CA PHE A 204 6.96 16.96 -6.74
C PHE A 204 8.08 17.58 -5.89
N TRP A 205 7.91 18.80 -5.35
CA TRP A 205 8.92 19.38 -4.46
C TRP A 205 9.10 18.56 -3.17
N LEU A 206 8.04 17.89 -2.69
CA LEU A 206 8.09 17.01 -1.53
C LEU A 206 8.73 15.65 -1.82
N HIS A 207 9.10 15.34 -3.07
CA HIS A 207 9.90 14.14 -3.37
C HIS A 207 11.31 14.26 -2.79
N THR A 208 11.78 15.49 -2.62
CA THR A 208 13.09 15.77 -2.03
C THR A 208 13.07 15.48 -0.53
N GLU A 209 13.85 14.47 -0.12
CA GLU A 209 13.81 13.90 1.24
C GLU A 209 14.05 14.94 2.35
N TRP A 210 15.06 15.79 2.21
CA TRP A 210 15.38 16.81 3.23
C TRP A 210 14.25 17.83 3.38
N LEU A 211 13.62 18.24 2.27
CA LEU A 211 12.55 19.22 2.28
C LEU A 211 11.29 18.64 2.91
N PHE A 212 10.99 17.38 2.59
CA PHE A 212 9.87 16.67 3.19
C PHE A 212 10.06 16.49 4.70
N ARG A 213 11.25 16.07 5.15
CA ARG A 213 11.56 15.96 6.58
C ARG A 213 11.54 17.30 7.31
N LEU A 214 11.93 18.39 6.65
CA LEU A 214 11.88 19.73 7.24
C LEU A 214 10.42 20.19 7.45
N LEU A 215 9.54 19.96 6.47
CA LEU A 215 8.17 20.45 6.50
C LEU A 215 7.21 19.55 7.28
N TYR A 216 7.38 18.22 7.21
CA TYR A 216 6.45 17.23 7.76
C TYR A 216 7.13 16.29 8.77
N GLY A 217 8.32 16.62 9.25
CA GLY A 217 9.09 15.75 10.14
C GLY A 217 8.38 15.39 11.43
N LYS A 218 7.55 16.31 11.98
CA LYS A 218 6.79 16.05 13.21
C LYS A 218 5.71 15.01 12.97
N GLU A 219 4.90 15.20 11.94
CA GLU A 219 3.80 14.32 11.54
C GLU A 219 4.33 12.93 11.15
N ILE A 220 5.44 12.88 10.42
CA ILE A 220 6.13 11.62 10.11
C ILE A 220 6.54 10.92 11.41
N ASN A 221 7.22 11.62 12.33
CA ASN A 221 7.67 11.02 13.57
C ASN A 221 6.52 10.51 14.45
N GLU A 222 5.37 11.21 14.47
CA GLU A 222 4.17 10.75 15.17
C GLU A 222 3.61 9.47 14.53
N CYS A 223 3.49 9.43 13.20
CA CYS A 223 3.05 8.23 12.48
C CYS A 223 4.00 7.05 12.70
N LEU A 224 5.32 7.29 12.66
CA LEU A 224 6.34 6.26 12.88
C LEU A 224 6.32 5.74 14.32
N LYS A 225 6.09 6.59 15.34
CA LYS A 225 5.97 6.14 16.73
C LYS A 225 4.82 5.16 16.93
N ILE A 226 3.64 5.47 16.37
CA ILE A 226 2.49 4.59 16.52
C ILE A 226 2.67 3.33 15.69
N ARG A 227 3.25 3.43 14.49
CA ARG A 227 3.69 2.25 13.73
C ARG A 227 4.61 1.39 14.59
N ASP A 228 5.64 1.95 15.21
CA ASP A 228 6.62 1.20 16.01
C ASP A 228 5.97 0.54 17.25
N LYS A 229 4.95 1.17 17.83
CA LYS A 229 4.10 0.55 18.86
C LYS A 229 3.31 -0.64 18.30
N CYS A 230 2.61 -0.47 17.18
CA CYS A 230 1.94 -1.59 16.51
C CYS A 230 2.92 -2.70 16.14
N MET A 231 4.15 -2.35 15.72
CA MET A 231 5.23 -3.29 15.43
C MET A 231 5.65 -4.08 16.66
N SER A 232 5.81 -3.42 17.82
CA SER A 232 6.16 -4.11 19.06
C SER A 232 5.06 -5.08 19.49
N ASP A 233 3.79 -4.67 19.36
CA ASP A 233 2.64 -5.51 19.72
C ASP A 233 2.58 -6.74 18.80
N LEU A 234 2.69 -6.54 17.47
CA LEU A 234 2.72 -7.63 16.50
C LEU A 234 3.95 -8.54 16.69
N SER A 235 5.11 -7.99 17.05
CA SER A 235 6.32 -8.76 17.34
C SER A 235 6.18 -9.59 18.62
N GLN A 236 5.50 -9.07 19.64
CA GLN A 236 5.20 -9.82 20.86
C GLN A 236 4.24 -10.97 20.55
N GLU A 237 3.15 -10.67 19.82
CA GLU A 237 2.21 -11.67 19.36
C GLU A 237 2.92 -12.78 18.53
N TRP A 238 3.87 -12.39 17.67
CA TRP A 238 4.73 -13.32 16.94
C TRP A 238 5.53 -14.24 17.87
N LYS A 239 6.20 -13.70 18.89
CA LYS A 239 6.97 -14.50 19.87
C LYS A 239 6.10 -15.49 20.63
N ASP A 240 4.90 -15.06 21.02
CA ASP A 240 3.98 -15.92 21.77
C ASP A 240 3.45 -17.07 20.90
N GLY A 241 3.16 -16.79 19.61
CA GLY A 241 2.81 -17.82 18.63
C GLY A 241 3.92 -18.85 18.38
N ALA A 242 5.18 -18.42 18.39
CA ALA A 242 6.34 -19.29 18.22
C ALA A 242 6.50 -20.26 19.39
N THR A 243 6.33 -19.77 20.61
CA THR A 243 6.41 -20.57 21.85
C THR A 243 5.31 -21.62 21.87
N ILE A 244 4.08 -21.24 21.56
CA ILE A 244 2.94 -22.17 21.49
C ILE A 244 3.22 -23.29 20.48
N LYS A 245 3.70 -22.99 19.26
CA LYS A 245 4.05 -24.02 18.26
C LYS A 245 5.12 -25.00 18.73
N LYS A 246 6.09 -24.55 19.54
CA LYS A 246 7.16 -25.40 20.09
C LYS A 246 6.67 -26.29 21.23
N GLU A 247 5.64 -25.89 21.95
CA GLU A 247 5.08 -26.62 23.09
C GLU A 247 3.95 -27.60 22.71
N VAL A 248 3.49 -27.62 21.46
CA VAL A 248 2.47 -28.60 21.02
C VAL A 248 3.09 -30.00 20.90
N ILE A 249 2.85 -30.81 21.93
CA ILE A 249 2.89 -32.27 21.90
C ILE A 249 1.82 -32.75 20.89
N PRO A 250 2.11 -33.71 19.99
CA PRO A 250 1.11 -34.24 19.06
C PRO A 250 0.02 -34.98 19.85
N GLY A 251 -1.10 -34.30 20.12
CA GLY A 251 -2.23 -34.88 20.86
C GLY A 251 -3.04 -33.90 21.73
N ALA A 252 -2.61 -32.65 21.92
CA ALA A 252 -3.43 -31.65 22.62
C ALA A 252 -4.52 -31.10 21.69
N ASN A 253 -5.78 -31.16 22.15
CA ASN A 253 -6.95 -30.59 21.48
C ASN A 253 -6.63 -29.20 20.91
N GLN A 254 -6.84 -29.05 19.61
CA GLN A 254 -6.70 -27.76 18.92
C GLN A 254 -7.47 -26.70 19.71
N ASN A 255 -6.82 -25.58 20.04
CA ASN A 255 -7.53 -24.38 20.46
C ASN A 255 -8.63 -24.12 19.41
N SER A 256 -9.90 -24.15 19.84
CA SER A 256 -11.10 -24.09 18.98
C SER A 256 -11.15 -22.85 18.06
N ASP A 257 -10.31 -21.86 18.32
CA ASP A 257 -10.34 -20.55 17.68
C ASP A 257 -9.32 -20.37 16.56
N ARG A 258 -8.46 -21.38 16.28
CA ARG A 258 -7.45 -21.29 15.21
C ARG A 258 -8.05 -21.70 13.86
N LEU A 259 -7.91 -20.82 12.86
CA LEU A 259 -8.29 -21.14 11.48
C LEU A 259 -7.36 -22.20 10.88
N SER A 260 -7.92 -23.17 10.16
CA SER A 260 -7.20 -24.34 9.62
C SER A 260 -6.34 -24.05 8.38
N GLY A 261 -6.48 -22.87 7.78
CA GLY A 261 -5.70 -22.46 6.61
C GLY A 261 -4.27 -22.04 6.94
N LEU A 262 -3.41 -22.07 5.91
CA LEU A 262 -2.06 -21.52 5.96
C LEU A 262 -2.17 -19.99 6.05
N ASN A 263 -1.71 -19.41 7.15
CA ASN A 263 -1.64 -17.96 7.29
C ASN A 263 -0.26 -17.41 6.95
N LEU A 264 -0.16 -16.08 6.87
CA LEU A 264 1.09 -15.40 6.54
C LEU A 264 2.17 -15.64 7.60
N VAL A 265 1.79 -15.68 8.88
CA VAL A 265 2.72 -15.93 9.99
C VAL A 265 3.29 -17.35 9.96
N ASP A 266 2.52 -18.34 9.50
CA ASP A 266 2.98 -19.72 9.31
C ASP A 266 4.04 -19.79 8.22
N VAL A 267 3.83 -19.11 7.10
CA VAL A 267 4.84 -18.98 6.04
C VAL A 267 6.10 -18.30 6.57
N MET A 268 5.96 -17.25 7.39
CA MET A 268 7.09 -16.58 8.03
C MET A 268 7.89 -17.55 8.91
N PHE A 269 7.20 -18.34 9.75
CA PHE A 269 7.84 -19.32 10.65
C PHE A 269 8.65 -20.38 9.91
N GLU A 270 8.11 -20.91 8.82
CA GLU A 270 8.76 -21.94 8.01
C GLU A 270 9.98 -21.41 7.25
N ASN A 271 10.13 -20.09 7.15
CA ASN A 271 11.17 -19.41 6.40
C ASN A 271 12.06 -18.52 7.29
N LEU A 272 12.25 -18.89 8.57
CA LEU A 272 13.28 -18.31 9.45
C LEU A 272 14.63 -19.05 9.28
N PRO A 273 15.78 -18.36 9.25
CA PRO A 273 16.02 -16.94 9.45
C PRO A 273 16.27 -16.25 8.10
N ILE A 274 15.22 -15.72 7.46
CA ILE A 274 15.39 -14.78 6.34
C ILE A 274 15.13 -13.36 6.85
N VAL A 275 15.80 -12.97 7.93
CA VAL A 275 16.10 -11.54 8.14
C VAL A 275 17.28 -11.28 7.21
N SER A 276 16.96 -10.92 5.97
CA SER A 276 17.95 -10.41 5.04
C SER A 276 18.11 -8.92 5.36
N ASP A 277 19.29 -8.34 5.19
CA ASP A 277 19.47 -6.88 5.35
C ASP A 277 18.47 -6.06 4.50
N ASP A 278 17.94 -6.68 3.44
CA ASP A 278 17.04 -6.06 2.47
C ASP A 278 15.54 -6.24 2.77
N HIS A 279 15.12 -7.06 3.75
CA HIS A 279 13.70 -7.36 3.99
C HIS A 279 13.37 -7.81 5.41
N ASP A 280 12.31 -7.23 5.98
CA ASP A 280 11.69 -7.64 7.23
C ASP A 280 10.28 -8.20 6.98
N TRP A 281 9.99 -9.37 7.54
CA TRP A 281 8.66 -9.98 7.44
C TRP A 281 7.57 -9.12 8.10
N ILE A 282 7.91 -8.31 9.10
CA ILE A 282 6.92 -7.45 9.72
C ILE A 282 6.45 -6.34 8.75
N ASP A 283 7.29 -5.91 7.80
CA ASP A 283 6.88 -5.01 6.71
C ASP A 283 5.75 -5.62 5.86
N GLU A 284 5.77 -6.94 5.66
CA GLU A 284 4.70 -7.66 4.95
C GLU A 284 3.41 -7.72 5.76
N ILE A 285 3.49 -7.94 7.07
CA ILE A 285 2.32 -7.93 7.95
C ILE A 285 1.62 -6.57 7.87
N ILE A 286 2.37 -5.47 8.07
CA ILE A 286 1.79 -4.12 8.01
C ILE A 286 1.18 -3.86 6.64
N THR A 287 1.93 -4.18 5.58
CA THR A 287 1.48 -3.89 4.21
C THR A 287 0.20 -4.65 3.88
N MET A 288 0.08 -5.90 4.31
CA MET A 288 -1.13 -6.70 4.10
C MET A 288 -2.31 -6.17 4.93
N ILE A 289 -2.11 -5.78 6.20
CA ILE A 289 -3.17 -5.19 7.04
C ILE A 289 -3.63 -3.85 6.46
N ALA A 290 -2.69 -2.94 6.16
CA ALA A 290 -3.01 -1.62 5.62
C ALA A 290 -3.70 -1.71 4.26
N GLY A 291 -3.17 -2.55 3.36
CA GLY A 291 -3.75 -2.77 2.04
C GLY A 291 -5.14 -3.40 2.11
N ALA A 292 -5.35 -4.39 2.98
CA ALA A 292 -6.63 -5.09 3.10
C ALA A 292 -7.70 -4.28 3.85
N SER A 293 -7.31 -3.37 4.77
CA SER A 293 -8.27 -2.55 5.50
C SER A 293 -8.75 -1.35 4.69
N ASP A 294 -7.83 -0.49 4.23
CA ASP A 294 -8.17 0.79 3.59
C ASP A 294 -8.93 0.61 2.26
N THR A 295 -8.52 -0.37 1.44
CA THR A 295 -9.16 -0.64 0.15
C THR A 295 -10.55 -1.24 0.30
N VAL A 296 -10.75 -2.14 1.27
CA VAL A 296 -12.06 -2.76 1.55
C VAL A 296 -13.02 -1.73 2.12
N VAL A 297 -12.56 -0.86 3.02
CA VAL A 297 -13.37 0.25 3.53
C VAL A 297 -13.85 1.13 2.39
N SER A 298 -12.93 1.57 1.52
CA SER A 298 -13.28 2.39 0.37
C SER A 298 -14.31 1.70 -0.54
N ALA A 299 -14.07 0.43 -0.90
CA ALA A 299 -14.95 -0.32 -1.80
C ALA A 299 -16.36 -0.52 -1.21
N LEU A 300 -16.45 -0.92 0.06
CA LEU A 300 -17.74 -1.14 0.71
C LEU A 300 -18.47 0.16 1.01
N SER A 301 -17.77 1.23 1.39
CA SER A 301 -18.39 2.54 1.56
C SER A 301 -19.00 3.05 0.25
N PHE A 302 -18.32 2.87 -0.89
CA PHE A 302 -18.91 3.21 -2.19
C PHE A 302 -20.11 2.33 -2.55
N LEU A 303 -20.05 1.02 -2.24
CA LEU A 303 -21.15 0.10 -2.48
C LEU A 303 -22.40 0.43 -1.65
N LEU A 304 -22.23 0.88 -0.41
CA LEU A 304 -23.36 1.23 0.47
C LEU A 304 -23.95 2.61 0.18
N LEU A 305 -23.18 3.48 -0.49
CA LEU A 305 -23.65 4.80 -0.94
C LEU A 305 -24.48 4.73 -2.23
N THR A 306 -24.28 3.69 -3.05
CA THR A 306 -25.06 3.41 -4.27
C THR A 306 -26.38 2.71 -3.96
#